data_AF-A0A9P3LX35-F1
#
_entry.id   AF-A0A9P3LX35-F1
#
_cell.length_a   1.000
_cell.length_b   1.000
_cell.length_c   1.000
_cell.angle_alpha   90.00
_cell.angle_beta   90.00
_cell.angle_gamma   90.00
#
_symmetry.space_group_name_H-M   'P 1'
#
loop_
_entity.id
_entity.type
_entity.pdbx_description
1 polymer ?
#
loop_
_entity_poly.entity_id
_entity_poly.type
_entity_poly.pdbx_seq_one_letter_code
_entity_poly.pdbx_strand_id
1 'polypeptide(L)'
;MHKLFKLSSNSTPSSTSSVASSSSEGHSAGSGGKGKSNNGSGNYPTTYSGQRIGVYLVGATYLDTIMHVNHFPIEDTKQRAQMVEHRRGGNAANTAEVVGQDPKAKVWYMSSLPSVSASRMLLKELHANNIKTETCVYHPEQPSPPQAYIISSVETGTRTIISHSTLPDLTLEEFVRKFDMEFVKFTSDLTSNKPPFTWIHFEGRGADAGRMIDYVERVYIKHGWRQKLTISVEFEKGDRPGIQTLLQQADVCFFSKLYAETLGFHRPEDFLDNIGKSCKPSATMFCCWGARGAVALHLESGTRFSAGAGRVEVIMDTVGAGDTFIAGIILALGVRGLDIGRGLKFACGLASQKCTQYGFKSLLANLPPDMI
;
A
#
# COMPACT_ATOMS: atom_id res chain seq x y z
N MET A 1 -19.04 3.33 -25.52
CA MET A 1 -17.64 3.34 -25.07
C MET A 1 -16.93 2.05 -25.50
N HIS A 2 -16.56 1.95 -26.79
CA HIS A 2 -15.91 0.74 -27.34
C HIS A 2 -15.02 1.05 -28.56
N LYS A 3 -14.44 2.25 -28.63
CA LYS A 3 -13.58 2.68 -29.74
C LYS A 3 -12.48 3.60 -29.24
N LEU A 4 -11.39 3.02 -28.76
CA LEU A 4 -10.06 3.60 -28.68
C LEU A 4 -9.20 2.49 -28.09
N PHE A 5 -8.68 1.59 -28.93
CA PHE A 5 -7.52 0.70 -28.73
C PHE A 5 -7.58 -0.37 -29.83
N LYS A 6 -7.16 0.01 -31.04
CA LYS A 6 -6.65 -0.93 -32.05
C LYS A 6 -5.31 -0.36 -32.51
N LEU A 7 -4.22 -0.93 -32.02
CA LEU A 7 -2.89 -0.77 -32.61
C LEU A 7 -2.24 -2.15 -32.73
N SER A 8 -1.74 -2.36 -33.94
CA SER A 8 -1.27 -3.59 -34.57
C SER A 8 0.00 -4.17 -33.92
N SER A 9 -0.03 -5.47 -33.61
CA SER A 9 1.14 -6.28 -33.31
C SER A 9 1.66 -6.94 -34.59
N ASN A 10 2.84 -6.51 -35.07
CA ASN A 10 3.64 -7.29 -36.01
C ASN A 10 4.72 -8.02 -35.22
N SER A 11 4.51 -9.32 -35.00
CA SER A 11 5.49 -10.24 -34.43
C SER A 11 6.41 -10.78 -35.52
N THR A 12 7.72 -10.66 -35.33
CA THR A 12 8.72 -11.53 -36.00
C THR A 12 9.51 -12.29 -34.93
N PRO A 13 9.81 -13.58 -35.13
CA PRO A 13 10.39 -14.43 -34.10
C PRO A 13 11.92 -14.34 -34.11
N SER A 14 12.54 -14.22 -32.94
CA SER A 14 13.97 -14.47 -32.78
C SER A 14 14.19 -15.80 -32.04
N SER A 15 15.15 -16.53 -32.62
CA SER A 15 15.54 -17.90 -32.41
C SER A 15 16.18 -18.18 -31.06
N THR A 16 15.83 -19.34 -30.53
CA THR A 16 16.51 -20.08 -29.47
C THR A 16 17.95 -20.42 -29.84
N SER A 17 18.87 -20.29 -28.89
CA SER A 17 20.09 -21.11 -28.85
C SER A 17 20.37 -21.55 -27.42
N SER A 18 20.44 -22.86 -27.28
CA SER A 18 20.75 -23.64 -26.09
C SER A 18 22.26 -23.79 -25.96
N VAL A 19 22.77 -23.68 -24.73
CA VAL A 19 24.06 -24.30 -24.34
C VAL A 19 23.88 -24.94 -22.98
N ALA A 20 24.31 -26.20 -22.92
CA ALA A 20 24.18 -27.11 -21.79
C ALA A 20 25.49 -27.22 -20.99
N SER A 21 25.36 -27.90 -19.84
CA SER A 21 26.42 -28.50 -18.99
C SER A 21 27.20 -27.51 -18.11
N SER A 22 27.57 -27.82 -16.86
CA SER A 22 27.80 -29.12 -16.23
C SER A 22 27.73 -29.00 -14.70
N SER A 23 27.51 -30.16 -14.09
CA SER A 23 27.48 -30.52 -12.67
C SER A 23 28.82 -30.40 -11.94
N SER A 24 28.78 -30.14 -10.63
CA SER A 24 29.66 -30.83 -9.66
C SER A 24 29.08 -30.74 -8.24
N GLU A 25 28.95 -31.92 -7.63
CA GLU A 25 28.58 -32.19 -6.25
C GLU A 25 29.67 -31.73 -5.26
N GLY A 26 29.26 -31.53 -4.00
CA GLY A 26 30.17 -31.30 -2.88
C GLY A 26 29.45 -31.42 -1.54
N HIS A 27 29.36 -32.65 -1.03
CA HIS A 27 28.96 -32.95 0.35
C HIS A 27 30.00 -32.44 1.36
N SER A 28 29.55 -31.87 2.47
CA SER A 28 30.18 -32.12 3.78
C SER A 28 29.17 -31.96 4.91
N ALA A 29 29.12 -32.99 5.76
CA ALA A 29 28.34 -33.07 6.98
C ALA A 29 29.19 -32.55 8.17
N GLY A 30 28.53 -31.92 9.15
CA GLY A 30 29.15 -31.52 10.41
C GLY A 30 28.13 -31.42 11.54
N SER A 31 28.31 -32.26 12.56
CA SER A 31 27.59 -32.36 13.83
C SER A 31 27.35 -31.00 14.51
N GLY A 32 26.21 -30.71 15.15
CA GLY A 32 25.75 -31.37 16.37
C GLY A 32 26.19 -30.58 17.61
N GLY A 33 25.35 -29.66 18.08
CA GLY A 33 25.58 -28.88 19.30
C GLY A 33 24.29 -28.32 19.88
N LYS A 34 23.78 -28.97 20.93
CA LYS A 34 22.63 -28.53 21.73
C LYS A 34 23.00 -27.23 22.49
N GLY A 35 22.41 -26.10 22.09
CA GLY A 35 22.45 -24.83 22.81
C GLY A 35 21.05 -24.44 23.28
N LYS A 36 20.89 -24.25 24.59
CA LYS A 36 19.64 -23.91 25.29
C LYS A 36 18.96 -22.66 24.70
N SER A 37 17.66 -22.76 24.46
CA SER A 37 16.77 -21.67 24.07
C SER A 37 16.69 -20.63 25.19
N ASN A 38 17.33 -19.48 24.97
CA ASN A 38 17.12 -18.30 25.80
C ASN A 38 16.06 -17.44 25.10
N ASN A 39 14.87 -17.36 25.70
CA ASN A 39 13.79 -16.47 25.26
C ASN A 39 14.23 -15.01 25.51
N GLY A 40 14.97 -14.45 24.56
CA GLY A 40 15.23 -13.02 24.49
C GLY A 40 14.07 -12.36 23.77
N SER A 41 13.14 -11.77 24.52
CA SER A 41 12.26 -10.73 24.02
C SER A 41 13.12 -9.61 23.44
N GLY A 42 13.16 -9.49 22.11
CA GLY A 42 13.89 -8.45 21.40
C GLY A 42 13.41 -7.07 21.84
N ASN A 43 14.18 -6.43 22.70
CA ASN A 43 13.98 -5.05 23.13
C ASN A 43 14.40 -4.14 21.96
N TYR A 44 13.49 -3.86 21.03
CA TYR A 44 13.69 -2.78 20.08
C TYR A 44 13.67 -1.45 20.85
N PRO A 45 14.62 -0.53 20.63
CA PRO A 45 14.60 0.76 21.31
C PRO A 45 13.34 1.51 20.89
N THR A 46 12.43 1.76 21.83
CA THR A 46 11.17 2.50 21.61
C THR A 46 11.39 4.00 21.42
N THR A 47 12.62 4.49 21.57
CA THR A 47 12.96 5.91 21.51
C THR A 47 14.00 6.20 20.43
N TYR A 48 13.53 6.41 19.19
CA TYR A 48 14.34 7.07 18.17
C TYR A 48 14.45 8.56 18.49
N SER A 49 15.67 9.02 18.78
CA SER A 49 16.00 10.41 19.14
C SER A 49 16.34 11.29 17.93
N GLY A 50 16.40 10.72 16.71
CA GLY A 50 16.63 11.48 15.49
C GLY A 50 15.38 12.18 14.96
N GLN A 51 15.56 13.05 13.96
CA GLN A 51 14.44 13.70 13.29
C GLN A 51 13.57 12.65 12.57
N ARG A 52 12.26 12.67 12.86
CA ARG A 52 11.29 11.79 12.18
C ARG A 52 10.86 12.36 10.84
N ILE A 53 10.60 11.47 9.89
CA ILE A 53 10.14 11.76 8.54
C ILE A 53 8.61 11.81 8.52
N GLY A 54 8.04 12.90 8.02
CA GLY A 54 6.60 13.09 7.94
C GLY A 54 5.99 12.39 6.73
N VAL A 55 5.08 11.45 7.00
CA VAL A 55 4.31 10.72 5.98
C VAL A 55 2.83 11.02 6.17
N TYR A 56 2.15 11.44 5.10
CA TYR A 56 0.72 11.76 5.12
C TYR A 56 -0.03 10.81 4.18
N LEU A 57 -1.08 10.15 4.68
CA LEU A 57 -1.88 9.22 3.90
C LEU A 57 -3.33 9.69 3.81
N VAL A 58 -3.88 9.65 2.60
CA VAL A 58 -5.25 10.05 2.29
C VAL A 58 -5.96 8.88 1.63
N GLY A 59 -7.10 8.47 2.17
CA GLY A 59 -7.91 7.41 1.59
C GLY A 59 -9.12 7.12 2.44
N ALA A 60 -9.77 5.98 2.23
CA ALA A 60 -10.91 5.58 3.07
C ALA A 60 -10.52 4.50 4.06
N THR A 61 -11.47 4.32 4.95
CA THR A 61 -11.49 3.37 6.02
C THR A 61 -12.82 2.66 5.94
N TYR A 62 -12.77 1.35 6.12
CA TYR A 62 -13.95 0.48 6.10
C TYR A 62 -14.00 -0.34 7.39
N LEU A 63 -15.19 -0.75 7.79
CA LEU A 63 -15.38 -1.86 8.69
C LEU A 63 -15.50 -3.13 7.84
N ASP A 64 -14.49 -3.98 7.92
CA ASP A 64 -14.47 -5.27 7.22
C ASP A 64 -15.13 -6.32 8.11
N THR A 65 -16.20 -6.93 7.62
CA THR A 65 -16.85 -8.11 8.19
C THR A 65 -16.47 -9.32 7.36
N ILE A 66 -15.62 -10.18 7.91
CA ILE A 66 -15.03 -11.32 7.19
C ILE A 66 -15.70 -12.61 7.65
N MET A 67 -16.38 -13.27 6.73
CA MET A 67 -17.03 -14.55 6.92
C MET A 67 -16.16 -15.65 6.34
N HIS A 68 -15.62 -16.50 7.21
CA HIS A 68 -14.85 -17.67 6.81
C HIS A 68 -15.79 -18.84 6.53
N VAL A 69 -15.70 -19.37 5.33
CA VAL A 69 -16.56 -20.44 4.82
C VAL A 69 -15.74 -21.55 4.20
N ASN A 70 -16.25 -22.79 4.26
CA ASN A 70 -15.58 -23.92 3.62
C ASN A 70 -15.46 -23.72 2.11
N HIS A 71 -16.58 -23.41 1.45
CA HIS A 71 -16.69 -23.16 0.02
C HIS A 71 -17.47 -21.87 -0.24
N PHE A 72 -17.29 -21.31 -1.42
CA PHE A 72 -18.06 -20.14 -1.85
C PHE A 72 -19.56 -20.49 -1.91
N PRO A 73 -20.45 -19.65 -1.35
CA PRO A 73 -21.87 -19.97 -1.29
C PRO A 73 -22.47 -20.06 -2.70
N ILE A 74 -23.35 -21.04 -2.89
CA ILE A 74 -24.14 -21.17 -4.10
C ILE A 74 -25.31 -20.18 -4.02
N GLU A 75 -25.64 -19.55 -5.15
CA GLU A 75 -26.78 -18.62 -5.23
C GLU A 75 -28.07 -19.29 -4.73
N ASP A 76 -28.88 -18.54 -3.99
CA ASP A 76 -30.14 -19.01 -3.38
C ASP A 76 -30.00 -20.19 -2.40
N THR A 77 -28.83 -20.34 -1.75
CA THR A 77 -28.61 -21.33 -0.69
C THR A 77 -28.37 -20.72 0.68
N LYS A 78 -28.49 -21.56 1.71
CA LYS A 78 -28.18 -21.19 3.11
C LYS A 78 -26.90 -21.88 3.54
N GLN A 79 -25.96 -21.10 4.03
CA GLN A 79 -24.68 -21.60 4.53
C GLN A 79 -24.31 -20.90 5.83
N ARG A 80 -23.75 -21.65 6.78
CA ARG A 80 -23.24 -21.11 8.04
C ARG A 80 -21.75 -20.80 7.87
N ALA A 81 -21.33 -19.59 8.25
CA ALA A 81 -19.92 -19.27 8.39
C ALA A 81 -19.30 -20.03 9.57
N GLN A 82 -18.06 -20.50 9.41
CA GLN A 82 -17.30 -21.14 10.47
C GLN A 82 -16.85 -20.14 11.52
N MET A 83 -16.49 -18.93 11.07
CA MET A 83 -16.01 -17.84 11.90
C MET A 83 -16.41 -16.51 11.24
N VAL A 84 -16.71 -15.51 12.06
CA VAL A 84 -16.87 -14.12 11.63
C VAL A 84 -15.86 -13.27 12.37
N GLU A 85 -15.10 -12.48 11.62
CA GLU A 85 -14.14 -11.51 12.13
C GLU A 85 -14.58 -10.10 11.75
N HIS A 86 -14.37 -9.14 12.65
CA HIS A 86 -14.53 -7.71 12.36
C HIS A 86 -13.19 -7.01 12.51
N ARG A 87 -12.77 -6.27 11.50
CA ARG A 87 -11.51 -5.50 11.54
C ARG A 87 -11.62 -4.18 10.80
N ARG A 88 -10.70 -3.27 11.06
CA ARG A 88 -10.52 -2.05 10.27
C ARG A 88 -9.90 -2.43 8.91
N GLY A 89 -10.59 -2.05 7.84
CA GLY A 89 -10.10 -2.09 6.47
C GLY A 89 -9.73 -0.70 5.93
N GLY A 90 -9.50 -0.63 4.62
CA GLY A 90 -9.12 0.59 3.91
C GLY A 90 -7.62 0.65 3.60
N ASN A 91 -7.28 0.78 2.32
CA ASN A 91 -5.92 0.61 1.82
C ASN A 91 -4.94 1.61 2.45
N ALA A 92 -5.29 2.90 2.42
CA ALA A 92 -4.47 3.95 3.01
C ALA A 92 -4.35 3.81 4.54
N ALA A 93 -5.41 3.35 5.23
CA ALA A 93 -5.37 3.13 6.67
C ALA A 93 -4.50 1.92 7.05
N ASN A 94 -4.58 0.82 6.29
CA ASN A 94 -3.68 -0.34 6.45
C ASN A 94 -2.22 0.05 6.21
N THR A 95 -1.98 0.82 5.14
CA THR A 95 -0.65 1.36 4.84
C THR A 95 -0.15 2.22 6.00
N ALA A 96 -1.00 3.12 6.54
CA ALA A 96 -0.64 3.97 7.66
C ALA A 96 -0.28 3.16 8.91
N GLU A 97 -1.07 2.12 9.23
CA GLU A 97 -0.82 1.22 10.37
C GLU A 97 0.56 0.56 10.31
N VAL A 98 0.99 0.12 9.12
CA VAL A 98 2.30 -0.49 8.93
C VAL A 98 3.42 0.55 8.97
N VAL A 99 3.26 1.70 8.30
CA VAL A 99 4.27 2.77 8.33
C VAL A 99 4.48 3.31 9.74
N GLY A 100 3.40 3.43 10.53
CA GLY A 100 3.43 3.93 11.91
C GLY A 100 4.23 3.08 12.89
N GLN A 101 4.58 1.84 12.50
CA GLN A 101 5.43 0.97 13.32
C GLN A 101 6.91 1.31 13.24
N ASP A 102 7.36 2.07 12.23
CA ASP A 102 8.75 2.48 12.12
C ASP A 102 8.99 3.75 12.97
N PRO A 103 9.89 3.71 13.96
CA PRO A 103 10.11 4.83 14.87
C PRO A 103 10.70 6.07 14.18
N LYS A 104 11.23 5.93 12.95
CA LYS A 104 11.70 7.04 12.11
C LYS A 104 10.55 7.76 11.40
N ALA A 105 9.37 7.15 11.31
CA ALA A 105 8.21 7.76 10.68
C ALA A 105 7.36 8.55 11.69
N LYS A 106 6.76 9.64 11.23
CA LYS A 106 5.68 10.35 11.90
C LYS A 106 4.53 10.41 10.91
N VAL A 107 3.39 9.79 11.26
CA VAL A 107 2.34 9.44 10.31
C VAL A 107 1.07 10.23 10.58
N TRP A 108 0.49 10.77 9.52
CA TRP A 108 -0.84 11.37 9.50
C TRP A 108 -1.74 10.60 8.57
N TYR A 109 -3.00 10.47 8.97
CA TYR A 109 -4.03 9.82 8.18
C TYR A 109 -5.25 10.75 8.08
N MET A 110 -5.73 10.95 6.85
CA MET A 110 -6.95 11.67 6.56
C MET A 110 -7.93 10.75 5.84
N SER A 111 -9.16 10.74 6.35
CA SER A 111 -10.31 10.06 5.75
C SER A 111 -11.56 10.88 6.02
N SER A 112 -12.55 10.71 5.14
CA SER A 112 -13.95 10.92 5.49
C SER A 112 -14.36 9.84 6.49
N LEU A 113 -15.07 10.22 7.54
CA LEU A 113 -15.48 9.35 8.64
C LEU A 113 -16.96 9.58 8.99
N PRO A 114 -17.67 8.56 9.47
CA PRO A 114 -19.02 8.73 10.02
C PRO A 114 -18.97 9.56 11.33
N SER A 115 -20.04 9.55 12.11
CA SER A 115 -20.03 10.13 13.45
C SER A 115 -18.85 9.65 14.32
N VAL A 116 -18.45 10.45 15.32
CA VAL A 116 -17.32 10.15 16.20
C VAL A 116 -17.48 8.81 16.92
N SER A 117 -18.70 8.47 17.36
CA SER A 117 -19.01 7.20 18.01
C SER A 117 -18.81 6.02 17.06
N ALA A 118 -19.32 6.11 15.83
CA ALA A 118 -19.19 5.09 14.78
C ALA A 118 -17.74 4.91 14.30
N SER A 119 -16.92 5.95 14.43
CA SER A 119 -15.51 5.94 14.01
C SER A 119 -14.56 5.32 15.04
N ARG A 120 -15.01 5.08 16.28
CA ARG A 120 -14.12 4.64 17.37
C ARG A 120 -13.38 3.35 17.05
N MET A 121 -14.08 2.34 16.53
CA MET A 121 -13.45 1.07 16.14
C MET A 121 -12.47 1.26 14.99
N LEU A 122 -12.78 2.17 14.06
CA LEU A 122 -11.97 2.41 12.87
C LEU A 122 -10.64 3.12 13.17
N LEU A 123 -10.55 3.88 14.26
CA LEU A 123 -9.36 4.65 14.60
C LEU A 123 -8.51 4.03 15.71
N LYS A 124 -9.04 3.00 16.40
CA LYS A 124 -8.43 2.42 17.60
C LYS A 124 -6.99 1.95 17.34
N GLU A 125 -6.79 1.11 16.31
CA GLU A 125 -5.47 0.57 15.96
C GLU A 125 -4.55 1.67 15.39
N LEU A 126 -5.11 2.68 14.72
CA LEU A 126 -4.32 3.82 14.24
C LEU A 126 -3.75 4.63 15.40
N HIS A 127 -4.58 4.93 16.40
CA HIS A 127 -4.14 5.63 17.62
C HIS A 127 -3.14 4.82 18.42
N ALA A 128 -3.33 3.50 18.51
CA ALA A 128 -2.37 2.60 19.17
C ALA A 128 -0.98 2.61 18.51
N ASN A 129 -0.91 2.90 17.21
CA ASN A 129 0.33 3.04 16.44
C ASN A 129 0.80 4.51 16.31
N ASN A 130 0.31 5.41 17.17
CA ASN A 130 0.68 6.83 17.20
C ASN A 130 0.42 7.58 15.87
N ILE A 131 -0.58 7.14 15.11
CA ILE A 131 -0.98 7.79 13.87
C ILE A 131 -1.91 8.95 14.20
N LYS A 132 -1.58 10.12 13.64
CA LYS A 132 -2.35 11.35 13.81
C LYS A 132 -3.57 11.33 12.90
N THR A 133 -4.76 11.50 13.48
CA THR A 133 -6.05 11.43 12.77
C THR A 133 -6.89 12.69 12.97
N GLU A 134 -6.31 13.77 13.50
CA GLU A 134 -6.99 15.04 13.76
C GLU A 134 -7.45 15.73 12.46
N THR A 135 -6.83 15.35 11.35
CA THR A 135 -7.14 15.81 10.01
C THR A 135 -8.32 15.08 9.36
N CYS A 136 -8.82 13.98 9.95
CA CYS A 136 -10.03 13.31 9.48
C CYS A 136 -11.26 14.24 9.54
N VAL A 137 -12.19 14.01 8.62
CA VAL A 137 -13.43 14.78 8.44
C VAL A 137 -14.60 13.92 8.90
N TYR A 138 -15.35 14.39 9.89
CA TYR A 138 -16.47 13.66 10.46
C TYR A 138 -17.78 14.14 9.84
N HIS A 139 -18.66 13.20 9.51
CA HIS A 139 -20.04 13.44 9.06
C HIS A 139 -21.00 12.98 10.17
N PRO A 140 -21.45 13.88 11.08
CA PRO A 140 -22.25 13.50 12.25
C PRO A 140 -23.57 12.80 11.89
N GLU A 141 -24.14 13.16 10.74
CA GLU A 141 -25.40 12.60 10.22
C GLU A 141 -25.25 11.16 9.70
N GLN A 142 -24.03 10.62 9.63
CA GLN A 142 -23.77 9.25 9.17
C GLN A 142 -23.56 8.34 10.39
N PRO A 143 -24.53 7.50 10.77
CA PRO A 143 -24.47 6.71 12.00
C PRO A 143 -23.63 5.44 11.87
N SER A 144 -23.30 5.01 10.64
CA SER A 144 -22.62 3.74 10.37
C SER A 144 -21.35 3.98 9.55
N PRO A 145 -20.27 3.22 9.80
CA PRO A 145 -19.08 3.27 8.95
C PRO A 145 -19.37 2.69 7.56
N PRO A 146 -18.56 3.04 6.55
CA PRO A 146 -18.47 2.26 5.32
C PRO A 146 -18.20 0.78 5.66
N GLN A 147 -18.88 -0.14 4.98
CA GLN A 147 -18.80 -1.58 5.28
C GLN A 147 -18.25 -2.34 4.09
N ALA A 148 -17.44 -3.36 4.38
CA ALA A 148 -17.06 -4.38 3.42
C ALA A 148 -17.42 -5.76 3.99
N TYR A 149 -18.21 -6.51 3.24
CA TYR A 149 -18.55 -7.89 3.54
C TYR A 149 -17.64 -8.79 2.71
N ILE A 150 -16.81 -9.56 3.39
CA ILE A 150 -15.79 -10.40 2.76
C ILE A 150 -16.15 -11.86 2.98
N ILE A 151 -16.38 -12.59 1.90
CA ILE A 151 -16.55 -14.05 1.94
C ILE A 151 -15.17 -14.65 1.64
N SER A 152 -14.56 -15.32 2.62
CA SER A 152 -13.28 -15.99 2.48
C SER A 152 -13.48 -17.51 2.41
N SER A 153 -13.15 -18.09 1.26
CA SER A 153 -13.29 -19.52 0.98
C SER A 153 -12.02 -20.26 1.37
N VAL A 154 -12.12 -21.21 2.30
CA VAL A 154 -10.99 -22.03 2.77
C VAL A 154 -10.54 -23.00 1.67
N GLU A 155 -11.48 -23.61 0.96
CA GLU A 155 -11.19 -24.61 -0.09
C GLU A 155 -10.35 -24.04 -1.22
N THR A 156 -10.68 -22.82 -1.68
CA THR A 156 -10.01 -22.19 -2.83
C THR A 156 -8.95 -21.18 -2.40
N GLY A 157 -8.91 -20.78 -1.13
CA GLY A 157 -8.08 -19.67 -0.64
C GLY A 157 -8.45 -18.31 -1.22
N THR A 158 -9.58 -18.20 -1.92
CA THR A 158 -10.04 -16.96 -2.56
C THR A 158 -10.94 -16.14 -1.64
N ARG A 159 -11.15 -14.88 -2.01
CA ARG A 159 -12.09 -13.99 -1.33
C ARG A 159 -12.93 -13.20 -2.32
N THR A 160 -14.16 -12.91 -1.93
CA THR A 160 -15.05 -11.99 -2.63
C THR A 160 -15.44 -10.87 -1.68
N ILE A 161 -15.35 -9.62 -2.15
CA ILE A 161 -15.58 -8.43 -1.33
C ILE A 161 -16.77 -7.67 -1.90
N ILE A 162 -17.77 -7.43 -1.05
CA ILE A 162 -18.93 -6.60 -1.35
C ILE A 162 -18.89 -5.39 -0.44
N SER A 163 -18.69 -4.20 -1.00
CA SER A 163 -18.59 -2.96 -0.23
C SER A 163 -19.86 -2.12 -0.37
N HIS A 164 -20.29 -1.49 0.72
CA HIS A 164 -21.37 -0.52 0.75
C HIS A 164 -20.95 0.72 1.55
N SER A 165 -21.13 1.90 0.98
CA SER A 165 -20.90 3.17 1.65
C SER A 165 -21.88 4.22 1.16
N THR A 166 -22.52 4.92 2.08
CA THR A 166 -23.25 6.18 1.85
C THR A 166 -22.44 7.41 2.27
N LEU A 167 -21.25 7.18 2.81
CA LEU A 167 -20.35 8.23 3.24
C LEU A 167 -19.74 8.92 2.00
N PRO A 168 -19.81 10.26 1.88
CA PRO A 168 -19.20 10.96 0.76
C PRO A 168 -17.68 10.83 0.82
N ASP A 169 -17.06 10.78 -0.35
CA ASP A 169 -15.61 10.97 -0.47
C ASP A 169 -15.23 12.40 -0.02
N LEU A 170 -13.96 12.58 0.37
CA LEU A 170 -13.44 13.88 0.77
C LEU A 170 -13.59 14.90 -0.37
N THR A 171 -14.08 16.10 -0.05
CA THR A 171 -14.06 17.22 -1.00
C THR A 171 -12.73 17.97 -0.96
N LEU A 172 -12.44 18.73 -2.02
CA LEU A 172 -11.27 19.62 -2.02
C LEU A 172 -11.31 20.60 -0.83
N GLU A 173 -12.45 21.22 -0.57
CA GLU A 173 -12.58 22.25 0.46
C GLU A 173 -12.32 21.68 1.87
N GLU A 174 -12.81 20.48 2.14
CA GLU A 174 -12.56 19.76 3.38
C GLU A 174 -11.09 19.38 3.54
N PHE A 175 -10.48 18.87 2.47
CA PHE A 175 -9.06 18.54 2.42
C PHE A 175 -8.20 19.77 2.73
N VAL A 176 -8.38 20.86 1.98
CA VAL A 176 -7.59 22.10 2.11
C VAL A 176 -7.67 22.62 3.54
N ARG A 177 -8.88 22.74 4.08
CA ARG A 177 -9.10 23.26 5.44
C ARG A 177 -8.33 22.46 6.48
N LYS A 178 -8.40 21.13 6.42
CA LYS A 178 -7.75 20.24 7.40
C LYS A 178 -6.24 20.14 7.18
N PHE A 179 -5.79 20.11 5.92
CA PHE A 179 -4.38 20.07 5.56
C PHE A 179 -3.67 21.34 6.01
N ASP A 180 -4.24 22.52 5.72
CA ASP A 180 -3.66 23.81 6.11
C ASP A 180 -3.58 23.98 7.62
N MET A 181 -4.61 23.55 8.37
CA MET A 181 -4.58 23.60 9.83
C MET A 181 -3.39 22.85 10.41
N GLU A 182 -3.05 21.68 9.87
CA GLU A 182 -1.90 20.91 10.34
C GLU A 182 -0.57 21.46 9.80
N PHE A 183 -0.58 21.97 8.56
CA PHE A 183 0.56 22.64 7.95
C PHE A 183 0.98 23.87 8.78
N VAL A 184 0.02 24.70 9.22
CA VAL A 184 0.27 25.90 10.02
C VAL A 184 0.93 25.55 11.36
N LYS A 185 0.45 24.53 12.08
CA LYS A 185 1.05 24.08 13.34
C LYS A 185 2.51 23.69 13.20
N PHE A 186 2.89 23.15 12.03
CA PHE A 186 4.27 22.80 11.75
C PHE A 186 5.11 24.03 11.42
N THR A 187 4.56 24.94 10.61
CA THR A 187 5.26 26.17 10.22
C THR A 187 5.38 27.20 11.33
N SER A 188 4.61 27.11 12.43
CA SER A 188 4.77 28.00 13.59
C SER A 188 6.01 27.68 14.45
N ASP A 189 6.65 26.52 14.26
CA ASP A 189 7.85 26.07 14.97
C ASP A 189 9.13 26.43 14.16
N LEU A 190 9.27 27.72 13.81
CA LEU A 190 10.07 28.32 12.72
C LEU A 190 11.60 28.17 12.75
N THR A 191 12.17 27.18 13.44
CA THR A 191 13.64 26.99 13.43
C THR A 191 14.15 26.19 12.22
N SER A 192 13.28 25.55 11.44
CA SER A 192 13.71 24.71 10.31
C SER A 192 12.95 24.99 8.99
N ASN A 193 13.69 25.32 7.92
CA ASN A 193 13.17 25.44 6.55
C ASN A 193 12.90 24.05 5.91
N LYS A 194 12.12 23.22 6.61
CA LYS A 194 11.82 21.84 6.24
C LYS A 194 10.30 21.68 6.07
N PRO A 195 9.84 20.94 5.04
CA PRO A 195 8.43 20.66 4.88
C PRO A 195 7.92 19.74 6.01
N PRO A 196 6.62 19.84 6.38
CA PRO A 196 6.00 18.96 7.37
C PRO A 196 5.98 17.50 6.91
N PHE A 197 5.80 17.28 5.60
CA PHE A 197 5.70 15.97 4.99
C PHE A 197 6.69 15.88 3.83
N THR A 198 7.41 14.78 3.74
CA THR A 198 8.26 14.49 2.58
C THR A 198 7.63 13.44 1.67
N TRP A 199 6.59 12.75 2.17
CA TRP A 199 5.81 11.79 1.40
C TRP A 199 4.32 11.98 1.65
N ILE A 200 3.54 12.13 0.58
CA ILE A 200 2.08 12.17 0.65
C ILE A 200 1.52 11.10 -0.27
N HIS A 201 0.73 10.18 0.29
CA HIS A 201 0.10 9.06 -0.40
C HIS A 201 -1.39 9.29 -0.53
N PHE A 202 -1.91 9.11 -1.74
CA PHE A 202 -3.33 9.13 -2.05
C PHE A 202 -3.78 7.76 -2.54
N GLU A 203 -4.83 7.22 -1.92
CA GLU A 203 -5.64 6.21 -2.57
C GLU A 203 -6.35 6.85 -3.77
N GLY A 204 -6.20 6.29 -4.98
CA GLY A 204 -6.78 6.83 -6.21
C GLY A 204 -8.30 6.67 -6.27
N ARG A 205 -9.01 7.52 -5.54
CA ARG A 205 -10.48 7.52 -5.44
C ARG A 205 -11.00 8.93 -5.18
N GLY A 206 -12.28 9.14 -5.53
CA GLY A 206 -12.97 10.41 -5.35
C GLY A 206 -12.67 11.37 -6.49
N ALA A 207 -13.68 12.16 -6.87
CA ALA A 207 -13.57 13.10 -7.98
C ALA A 207 -12.54 14.21 -7.74
N ASP A 208 -12.26 14.54 -6.47
CA ASP A 208 -11.39 15.67 -6.09
C ASP A 208 -9.93 15.29 -5.84
N ALA A 209 -9.53 14.01 -5.88
CA ALA A 209 -8.15 13.59 -5.58
C ALA A 209 -7.10 14.34 -6.41
N GLY A 210 -7.36 14.55 -7.70
CA GLY A 210 -6.45 15.30 -8.57
C GLY A 210 -6.34 16.78 -8.16
N ARG A 211 -7.44 17.41 -7.75
CA ARG A 211 -7.45 18.79 -7.27
C ARG A 211 -6.74 18.94 -5.93
N MET A 212 -6.81 17.92 -5.06
CA MET A 212 -6.06 17.88 -3.80
C MET A 212 -4.55 17.81 -4.06
N ILE A 213 -4.12 16.96 -5.01
CA ILE A 213 -2.72 16.87 -5.42
C ILE A 213 -2.23 18.20 -6.00
N ASP A 214 -3.00 18.85 -6.89
CA ASP A 214 -2.67 20.17 -7.44
C ASP A 214 -2.55 21.24 -6.35
N TYR A 215 -3.38 21.17 -5.31
CA TYR A 215 -3.28 22.06 -4.16
C TYR A 215 -1.96 21.85 -3.40
N VAL A 216 -1.65 20.60 -3.05
CA VAL A 216 -0.40 20.23 -2.37
C VAL A 216 0.81 20.69 -3.18
N GLU A 217 0.85 20.44 -4.49
CA GLU A 217 1.95 20.87 -5.34
C GLU A 217 2.12 22.40 -5.31
N ARG A 218 1.04 23.16 -5.46
CA ARG A 218 1.09 24.63 -5.41
C ARG A 218 1.64 25.15 -4.08
N VAL A 219 1.21 24.57 -2.95
CA VAL A 219 1.74 24.92 -1.63
C VAL A 219 3.23 24.63 -1.57
N TYR A 220 3.67 23.42 -1.97
CA TYR A 220 5.08 23.04 -1.89
C TYR A 220 5.97 23.83 -2.87
N ILE A 221 5.48 24.20 -4.05
CA ILE A 221 6.18 25.08 -4.98
C ILE A 221 6.36 26.48 -4.37
N LYS A 222 5.29 27.06 -3.80
CA LYS A 222 5.33 28.38 -3.16
C LYS A 222 6.37 28.46 -2.04
N HIS A 223 6.57 27.36 -1.31
CA HIS A 223 7.57 27.26 -0.24
C HIS A 223 8.96 26.77 -0.69
N GLY A 224 9.17 26.50 -1.99
CA GLY A 224 10.45 25.98 -2.50
C GLY A 224 10.77 24.55 -2.04
N TRP A 225 9.75 23.76 -1.68
CA TRP A 225 9.89 22.41 -1.12
C TRP A 225 9.47 21.30 -2.09
N ARG A 226 9.04 21.61 -3.32
CA ARG A 226 8.55 20.59 -4.26
C ARG A 226 9.56 19.45 -4.50
N GLN A 227 10.85 19.76 -4.55
CA GLN A 227 11.93 18.76 -4.72
C GLN A 227 12.16 17.87 -3.49
N LYS A 228 11.57 18.22 -2.34
CA LYS A 228 11.62 17.44 -1.09
C LYS A 228 10.35 16.62 -0.85
N LEU A 229 9.40 16.68 -1.78
CA LEU A 229 8.11 16.00 -1.69
C LEU A 229 8.04 14.88 -2.73
N THR A 230 7.66 13.71 -2.27
CA THR A 230 7.17 12.61 -3.11
C THR A 230 5.65 12.51 -2.98
N ILE A 231 4.95 12.61 -4.10
CA ILE A 231 3.51 12.29 -4.17
C ILE A 231 3.36 10.90 -4.75
N SER A 232 2.65 10.03 -4.03
CA SER A 232 2.37 8.67 -4.52
C SER A 232 0.87 8.41 -4.61
N VAL A 233 0.48 7.63 -5.62
CA VAL A 233 -0.94 7.30 -5.86
C VAL A 233 -1.11 5.79 -6.03
N GLU A 234 -2.12 5.24 -5.38
CA GLU A 234 -2.57 3.86 -5.58
C GLU A 234 -3.67 3.77 -6.65
N PHE A 235 -3.46 2.88 -7.61
CA PHE A 235 -4.37 2.55 -8.70
C PHE A 235 -4.84 1.09 -8.54
N GLU A 236 -5.91 0.90 -7.78
CA GLU A 236 -6.41 -0.44 -7.42
C GLU A 236 -7.38 -1.03 -8.45
N LYS A 237 -8.30 -0.23 -8.98
CA LYS A 237 -9.32 -0.64 -9.97
C LYS A 237 -9.28 0.26 -11.20
N GLY A 238 -9.16 -0.35 -12.38
CA GLY A 238 -8.96 0.34 -13.66
C GLY A 238 -10.18 1.07 -14.21
N ASP A 239 -11.37 0.76 -13.71
CA ASP A 239 -12.65 1.26 -14.19
C ASP A 239 -13.18 2.48 -13.41
N ARG A 240 -12.46 2.93 -12.37
CA ARG A 240 -12.85 4.11 -11.60
C ARG A 240 -12.80 5.37 -12.48
N PRO A 241 -13.92 6.11 -12.66
CA PRO A 241 -13.94 7.31 -13.48
C PRO A 241 -12.95 8.36 -12.96
N GLY A 242 -12.14 8.92 -13.86
CA GLY A 242 -11.22 10.01 -13.55
C GLY A 242 -9.91 9.58 -12.89
N ILE A 243 -9.73 8.31 -12.49
CA ILE A 243 -8.49 7.88 -11.84
C ILE A 243 -7.27 8.03 -12.76
N GLN A 244 -7.46 7.92 -14.08
CA GLN A 244 -6.38 8.01 -15.06
C GLN A 244 -5.74 9.41 -15.12
N THR A 245 -6.46 10.47 -14.71
CA THR A 245 -5.89 11.83 -14.68
C THR A 245 -4.75 11.95 -13.66
N LEU A 246 -4.76 11.10 -12.62
CA LEU A 246 -3.76 11.09 -11.56
C LEU A 246 -2.39 10.56 -12.03
N LEU A 247 -2.34 9.82 -13.15
CA LEU A 247 -1.10 9.22 -13.68
C LEU A 247 -0.02 10.26 -13.97
N GLN A 248 -0.43 11.46 -14.40
CA GLN A 248 0.48 12.58 -14.69
C GLN A 248 0.88 13.39 -13.44
N GLN A 249 0.21 13.19 -12.31
CA GLN A 249 0.45 13.94 -11.09
C GLN A 249 1.31 13.16 -10.06
N ALA A 250 1.39 11.84 -10.18
CA ALA A 250 2.12 10.99 -9.25
C ALA A 250 3.63 10.93 -9.58
N ASP A 251 4.48 11.08 -8.56
CA ASP A 251 5.92 10.77 -8.63
C ASP A 251 6.14 9.25 -8.47
N VAL A 252 5.28 8.58 -7.70
CA VAL A 252 5.28 7.12 -7.51
C VAL A 252 3.88 6.54 -7.75
N CYS A 253 3.77 5.58 -8.67
CA CYS A 253 2.51 4.91 -8.98
C CYS A 253 2.51 3.48 -8.44
N PHE A 254 1.47 3.10 -7.70
CA PHE A 254 1.25 1.72 -7.26
C PHE A 254 0.07 1.12 -8.02
N PHE A 255 0.31 0.06 -8.79
CA PHE A 255 -0.73 -0.64 -9.54
C PHE A 255 -0.98 -2.02 -8.96
N SER A 256 -2.27 -2.36 -8.84
CA SER A 256 -2.68 -3.72 -8.49
C SER A 256 -2.66 -4.64 -9.73
N LYS A 257 -2.58 -5.95 -9.50
CA LYS A 257 -2.83 -6.97 -10.53
C LYS A 257 -4.21 -6.78 -11.18
N LEU A 258 -5.23 -6.48 -10.37
CA LEU A 258 -6.59 -6.26 -10.85
C LEU A 258 -6.67 -5.09 -11.83
N TYR A 259 -5.99 -3.98 -11.53
CA TYR A 259 -5.93 -2.81 -12.42
C TYR A 259 -5.35 -3.18 -13.80
N ALA A 260 -4.24 -3.92 -13.81
CA ALA A 260 -3.61 -4.39 -15.04
C ALA A 260 -4.52 -5.35 -15.82
N GLU A 261 -5.17 -6.29 -15.14
CA GLU A 261 -6.09 -7.27 -15.76
C GLU A 261 -7.35 -6.61 -16.32
N THR A 262 -7.91 -5.58 -15.67
CA THR A 262 -9.02 -4.78 -16.21
C THR A 262 -8.67 -4.14 -17.55
N LEU A 263 -7.39 -3.83 -17.79
CA LEU A 263 -6.89 -3.28 -19.03
C LEU A 263 -6.40 -4.36 -20.03
N GLY A 264 -6.60 -5.64 -19.72
CA GLY A 264 -6.28 -6.76 -20.59
C GLY A 264 -4.82 -7.23 -20.53
N PHE A 265 -4.07 -6.85 -19.49
CA PHE A 265 -2.68 -7.29 -19.30
C PHE A 265 -2.58 -8.49 -18.34
N HIS A 266 -1.73 -9.45 -18.69
CA HIS A 266 -1.50 -10.66 -17.88
C HIS A 266 -0.07 -10.77 -17.33
N ARG A 267 0.77 -9.78 -17.65
CA ARG A 267 2.16 -9.66 -17.21
C ARG A 267 2.40 -8.23 -16.73
N PRO A 268 2.98 -8.05 -15.53
CA PRO A 268 3.25 -6.71 -14.99
C PRO A 268 4.23 -5.92 -15.86
N GLU A 269 5.17 -6.59 -16.54
CA GLU A 269 6.14 -5.92 -17.40
C GLU A 269 5.48 -5.24 -18.60
N ASP A 270 4.66 -6.01 -19.34
CA ASP A 270 3.95 -5.53 -20.53
C ASP A 270 2.96 -4.41 -20.16
N PHE A 271 2.35 -4.53 -18.99
CA PHE A 271 1.48 -3.48 -18.43
C PHE A 271 2.25 -2.19 -18.14
N LEU A 272 3.37 -2.27 -17.40
CA LEU A 272 4.16 -1.09 -17.04
C LEU A 272 4.72 -0.36 -18.27
N ASP A 273 5.12 -1.10 -19.30
CA ASP A 273 5.61 -0.53 -20.56
C ASP A 273 4.52 0.23 -21.33
N ASN A 274 3.27 -0.23 -21.21
CA ASN A 274 2.14 0.42 -21.84
C ASN A 274 1.69 1.66 -21.05
N ILE A 275 1.38 1.48 -19.76
CA ILE A 275 0.81 2.53 -18.91
C ILE A 275 1.80 3.67 -18.63
N GLY A 276 3.10 3.39 -18.68
CA GLY A 276 4.16 4.39 -18.49
C GLY A 276 4.08 5.56 -19.46
N LYS A 277 3.52 5.34 -20.66
CA LYS A 277 3.29 6.41 -21.67
C LYS A 277 2.29 7.46 -21.22
N SER A 278 1.45 7.12 -20.24
CA SER A 278 0.44 7.99 -19.66
C SER A 278 0.82 8.51 -18.27
N CYS A 279 2.02 8.17 -17.77
CA CYS A 279 2.53 8.63 -16.48
C CYS A 279 3.45 9.85 -16.63
N LYS A 280 3.75 10.52 -15.52
CA LYS A 280 4.79 11.55 -15.47
C LYS A 280 6.14 10.97 -15.94
N PRO A 281 6.94 11.66 -16.79
CA PRO A 281 8.18 11.11 -17.33
C PRO A 281 9.22 10.66 -16.30
N SER A 282 9.21 11.27 -15.11
CA SER A 282 10.10 10.92 -13.99
C SER A 282 9.50 9.93 -12.99
N ALA A 283 8.30 9.40 -13.25
CA ALA A 283 7.63 8.53 -12.29
C ALA A 283 8.36 7.20 -12.08
N THR A 284 8.26 6.69 -10.86
CA THR A 284 8.59 5.30 -10.54
C THR A 284 7.31 4.52 -10.34
N MET A 285 7.11 3.50 -11.17
CA MET A 285 5.91 2.68 -11.13
C MET A 285 6.21 1.33 -10.48
N PHE A 286 5.27 0.82 -9.69
CA PHE A 286 5.30 -0.48 -9.06
C PHE A 286 4.04 -1.24 -9.43
N CYS A 287 4.15 -2.52 -9.79
CA CYS A 287 3.01 -3.39 -10.04
C CYS A 287 3.16 -4.68 -9.24
N CYS A 288 2.24 -4.91 -8.29
CA CYS A 288 2.20 -6.12 -7.48
C CYS A 288 1.50 -7.26 -8.21
N TRP A 289 2.05 -8.47 -8.09
CA TRP A 289 1.53 -9.66 -8.75
C TRP A 289 1.36 -10.87 -7.81
N GLY A 290 0.96 -10.59 -6.57
CA GLY A 290 0.66 -11.61 -5.56
C GLY A 290 1.87 -12.49 -5.25
N ALA A 291 1.69 -13.81 -5.26
CA ALA A 291 2.76 -14.78 -4.99
C ALA A 291 3.94 -14.72 -5.99
N ARG A 292 3.79 -14.04 -7.14
CA ARG A 292 4.89 -13.81 -8.08
C ARG A 292 5.78 -12.62 -7.71
N GLY A 293 5.45 -11.90 -6.63
CA GLY A 293 6.17 -10.71 -6.19
C GLY A 293 5.72 -9.46 -6.93
N ALA A 294 6.65 -8.59 -7.32
CA ALA A 294 6.35 -7.32 -7.96
C ALA A 294 7.44 -6.89 -8.95
N VAL A 295 7.04 -6.01 -9.88
CA VAL A 295 7.93 -5.35 -10.84
C VAL A 295 7.88 -3.85 -10.62
N ALA A 296 9.02 -3.19 -10.78
CA ALA A 296 9.11 -1.73 -10.84
C ALA A 296 9.76 -1.25 -12.14
N LEU A 297 9.35 -0.06 -12.60
CA LEU A 297 9.94 0.64 -13.75
C LEU A 297 10.13 2.11 -13.39
N HIS A 298 11.37 2.59 -13.43
CA HIS A 298 11.68 4.01 -13.28
C HIS A 298 11.82 4.65 -14.65
N LEU A 299 10.85 5.49 -15.02
CA LEU A 299 10.66 5.94 -16.42
C LEU A 299 11.80 6.79 -16.95
N GLU A 300 12.37 7.69 -16.14
CA GLU A 300 13.46 8.58 -16.57
C GLU A 300 14.72 7.79 -16.93
N SER A 301 15.07 6.79 -16.13
CA SER A 301 16.23 5.93 -16.40
C SER A 301 15.95 4.77 -17.36
N GLY A 302 14.68 4.41 -17.57
CA GLY A 302 14.28 3.17 -18.24
C GLY A 302 14.61 1.87 -17.46
N THR A 303 15.07 1.97 -16.21
CA THR A 303 15.53 0.80 -15.43
C THR A 303 14.34 0.02 -14.88
N ARG A 304 14.33 -1.30 -15.16
CA ARG A 304 13.36 -2.25 -14.61
C ARG A 304 13.95 -3.02 -13.43
N PHE A 305 13.14 -3.25 -12.41
CA PHE A 305 13.47 -4.08 -11.26
C PHE A 305 12.39 -5.14 -11.07
N SER A 306 12.78 -6.31 -10.58
CA SER A 306 11.86 -7.38 -10.21
C SER A 306 12.29 -7.99 -8.88
N ALA A 307 11.33 -8.32 -8.04
CA ALA A 307 11.55 -9.10 -6.83
C ALA A 307 10.43 -10.12 -6.68
N GLY A 308 10.79 -11.36 -6.34
CA GLY A 308 9.82 -12.39 -6.00
C GLY A 308 9.20 -12.14 -4.62
N ALA A 309 8.03 -12.73 -4.38
CA ALA A 309 7.48 -12.81 -3.04
C ALA A 309 8.39 -13.69 -2.15
N GLY A 310 8.43 -13.39 -0.86
CA GLY A 310 9.07 -14.24 0.13
C GLY A 310 8.36 -15.59 0.22
N ARG A 311 9.13 -16.64 0.54
CA ARG A 311 8.55 -17.97 0.74
C ARG A 311 7.70 -17.97 2.01
N VAL A 312 6.44 -18.35 1.87
CA VAL A 312 5.49 -18.50 2.98
C VAL A 312 5.06 -19.95 3.06
N GLU A 313 5.36 -20.63 4.16
CA GLU A 313 4.97 -22.04 4.37
C GLU A 313 3.49 -22.19 4.69
N VAL A 314 2.95 -21.27 5.49
CA VAL A 314 1.55 -21.25 5.93
C VAL A 314 0.97 -19.87 5.71
N ILE A 315 -0.04 -19.77 4.83
CA ILE A 315 -0.78 -18.54 4.59
C ILE A 315 -1.89 -18.44 5.64
N MET A 316 -1.84 -17.41 6.50
CA MET A 316 -2.85 -17.16 7.52
C MET A 316 -3.87 -16.11 7.07
N ASP A 317 -3.40 -14.97 6.53
CA ASP A 317 -4.27 -13.85 6.18
C ASP A 317 -3.66 -12.98 5.07
N THR A 318 -4.30 -12.94 3.90
CA THR A 318 -3.83 -12.16 2.74
C THR A 318 -4.44 -10.76 2.63
N VAL A 319 -5.32 -10.37 3.55
CA VAL A 319 -6.02 -9.07 3.49
C VAL A 319 -5.02 -7.95 3.81
N GLY A 320 -4.91 -6.94 2.94
CA GLY A 320 -3.95 -5.84 3.12
C GLY A 320 -2.48 -6.18 2.84
N ALA A 321 -2.19 -7.31 2.18
CA ALA A 321 -0.83 -7.60 1.70
C ALA A 321 -0.34 -6.56 0.67
N GLY A 322 -1.23 -6.06 -0.20
CA GLY A 322 -0.92 -4.96 -1.13
C GLY A 322 -0.63 -3.65 -0.40
N ASP A 323 -1.46 -3.28 0.57
CA ASP A 323 -1.26 -2.10 1.42
C ASP A 323 0.06 -2.17 2.18
N THR A 324 0.42 -3.37 2.64
CA THR A 324 1.71 -3.65 3.29
C THR A 324 2.88 -3.48 2.33
N PHE A 325 2.73 -3.91 1.07
CA PHE A 325 3.74 -3.64 0.04
C PHE A 325 3.93 -2.14 -0.17
N ILE A 326 2.83 -1.37 -0.28
CA ILE A 326 2.89 0.10 -0.42
C ILE A 326 3.62 0.70 0.77
N ALA A 327 3.27 0.30 1.99
CA ALA A 327 3.95 0.73 3.22
C ALA A 327 5.44 0.39 3.17
N GLY A 328 5.81 -0.80 2.70
CA GLY A 328 7.19 -1.21 2.51
C GLY A 328 7.98 -0.29 1.58
N ILE A 329 7.39 0.12 0.46
CA ILE A 329 8.02 1.07 -0.48
C ILE A 329 8.16 2.46 0.17
N ILE A 330 7.11 2.96 0.84
CA ILE A 330 7.14 4.25 1.55
C ILE A 330 8.25 4.25 2.60
N LEU A 331 8.35 3.19 3.39
CA LEU A 331 9.39 3.04 4.41
C LEU A 331 10.78 2.97 3.77
N ALA A 332 10.97 2.12 2.77
CA ALA A 332 12.27 1.93 2.13
C ALA A 332 12.78 3.20 1.47
N LEU A 333 11.98 3.82 0.59
CA LEU A 333 12.42 4.97 -0.21
C LEU A 333 12.29 6.28 0.58
N GLY A 334 11.14 6.49 1.21
CA GLY A 334 10.80 7.77 1.85
C GLY A 334 11.40 7.94 3.24
N VAL A 335 11.48 6.87 4.04
CA VAL A 335 11.90 6.95 5.45
C VAL A 335 13.34 6.47 5.67
N ARG A 336 13.76 5.42 4.98
CA ARG A 336 15.07 4.77 5.17
C ARG A 336 16.11 5.15 4.12
N GLY A 337 15.72 5.78 3.03
CA GLY A 337 16.63 6.23 1.96
C GLY A 337 17.26 5.09 1.15
N LEU A 338 16.57 3.96 1.01
CA LEU A 338 17.00 2.84 0.17
C LEU A 338 16.73 3.17 -1.32
N ASP A 339 17.45 2.52 -2.22
CA ASP A 339 17.16 2.58 -3.66
C ASP A 339 15.96 1.71 -4.04
N ILE A 340 15.47 1.89 -5.27
CA ILE A 340 14.29 1.21 -5.81
C ILE A 340 14.44 -0.33 -5.73
N GLY A 341 15.61 -0.86 -6.07
CA GLY A 341 15.84 -2.31 -6.08
C GLY A 341 15.79 -2.93 -4.68
N ARG A 342 16.45 -2.30 -3.71
CA ARG A 342 16.40 -2.72 -2.30
C ARG A 342 15.01 -2.51 -1.70
N GLY A 343 14.36 -1.37 -2.02
CA GLY A 343 13.01 -1.09 -1.57
C GLY A 343 11.99 -2.09 -2.10
N LEU A 344 12.09 -2.49 -3.37
CA LEU A 344 11.21 -3.49 -3.98
C LEU A 344 11.32 -4.86 -3.28
N LYS A 345 12.56 -5.30 -2.99
CA LYS A 345 12.81 -6.54 -2.25
C LYS A 345 12.24 -6.48 -0.83
N PHE A 346 12.50 -5.38 -0.11
CA PHE A 346 11.97 -5.16 1.23
C PHE A 346 10.44 -5.19 1.25
N ALA A 347 9.78 -4.47 0.33
CA ALA A 347 8.33 -4.42 0.25
C ALA A 347 7.70 -5.79 -0.07
N CYS A 348 8.29 -6.56 -0.99
CA CYS A 348 7.83 -7.93 -1.29
C CYS A 348 7.97 -8.84 -0.06
N GLY A 349 9.10 -8.78 0.64
CA GLY A 349 9.30 -9.57 1.85
C GLY A 349 8.34 -9.16 2.96
N LEU A 350 8.15 -7.87 3.20
CA LEU A 350 7.24 -7.36 4.23
C LEU A 350 5.79 -7.77 3.97
N ALA A 351 5.33 -7.67 2.72
CA ALA A 351 4.01 -8.16 2.32
C ALA A 351 3.87 -9.69 2.50
N SER A 352 4.94 -10.44 2.26
CA SER A 352 4.97 -11.89 2.45
C SER A 352 4.90 -12.26 3.93
N GLN A 353 5.65 -11.57 4.79
CA GLN A 353 5.56 -11.71 6.25
C GLN A 353 4.15 -11.38 6.75
N LYS A 354 3.49 -10.37 6.18
CA LYS A 354 2.11 -10.05 6.56
C LYS A 354 1.14 -11.19 6.26
N CYS A 355 1.41 -12.00 5.24
CA CYS A 355 0.60 -13.18 4.94
C CYS A 355 0.72 -14.30 5.99
N THR A 356 1.72 -14.26 6.87
CA THR A 356 1.96 -15.28 7.92
C THR A 356 1.39 -14.90 9.28
N GLN A 357 0.61 -13.81 9.38
CA GLN A 357 -0.02 -13.37 10.62
C GLN A 357 -1.38 -12.70 10.35
N TYR A 358 -2.25 -12.69 11.35
CA TYR A 358 -3.51 -11.94 11.31
C TYR A 358 -3.28 -10.46 11.63
N GLY A 359 -3.83 -9.58 10.79
CA GLY A 359 -3.69 -8.13 10.95
C GLY A 359 -2.23 -7.64 10.86
N PHE A 360 -1.98 -6.42 11.32
CA PHE A 360 -0.69 -5.74 11.11
C PHE A 360 0.14 -5.57 12.38
N LYS A 361 -0.37 -5.99 13.55
CA LYS A 361 0.29 -5.76 14.84
C LYS A 361 1.72 -6.30 14.84
N SER A 362 2.67 -5.46 15.25
CA SER A 362 4.10 -5.80 15.41
C SER A 362 4.77 -6.38 14.16
N LEU A 363 4.21 -6.13 12.97
CA LEU A 363 4.70 -6.68 11.71
C LEU A 363 6.17 -6.35 11.45
N LEU A 364 6.59 -5.10 11.66
CA LEU A 364 8.00 -4.70 11.48
C LEU A 364 8.94 -5.34 12.52
N ALA A 365 8.48 -5.49 13.76
CA ALA A 365 9.26 -6.10 14.83
C ALA A 365 9.46 -7.62 14.63
N ASN A 366 8.53 -8.26 13.91
CA ASN A 366 8.56 -9.68 13.57
C ASN A 366 9.31 -9.99 12.27
N LEU A 367 9.93 -8.98 11.62
CA LEU A 367 10.72 -9.22 10.43
C LEU A 367 11.97 -10.07 10.75
N PRO A 368 12.32 -11.01 9.85
CA PRO A 368 13.62 -11.70 9.90
C PRO A 368 14.78 -10.69 9.93
N PRO A 369 15.86 -10.94 10.72
CA PRO A 369 16.98 -10.00 10.85
C PRO A 369 17.67 -9.61 9.54
N ASP A 370 17.63 -10.49 8.53
CA ASP A 370 18.17 -10.26 7.19
C ASP A 370 17.35 -9.28 6.34
N MET A 371 16.15 -8.89 6.81
CA MET A 371 15.24 -7.96 6.14
C MET A 371 15.17 -6.56 6.77
N ILE A 372 15.79 -6.34 7.93
CA ILE A 372 15.64 -5.11 8.73
C ILE A 372 16.48 -3.96 8.19
#